data_AF-A0A162UX99-F1
#
_entry.id   AF-A0A162UX99-F1
#
_cell.length_a   1.000
_cell.length_b   1.000
_cell.length_c   1.000
_cell.angle_alpha   90.00
_cell.angle_beta   90.00
_cell.angle_gamma   90.00
#
_symmetry.space_group_name_H-M   'P 1'
#
loop_
_entity.id
_entity.type
_entity.pdbx_description
1 polymer ?
#
loop_
_entity_poly.entity_id
_entity_poly.type
_entity_poly.pdbx_seq_one_letter_code
_entity_poly.pdbx_strand_id
1 'polypeptide(L)'
;VCGQPLPDKGRCSHYRKSKRWFRFPCCQKLYPCNTCHDLDQDHPYTYAQRHVCGMCSREQAIMPLCTGCNHAFEPDQHKGAFWEGGQGMRDKTKMSRKDTRKHK
;
A
#
# COMPACT_ATOMS: atom_id res chain seq x y z
N VAL A 1 15.05 -3.29 16.36
CA VAL A 1 15.47 -1.91 16.01
C VAL A 1 14.88 -1.57 14.64
N CYS A 2 14.17 -0.44 14.52
CA CYS A 2 13.68 0.06 13.23
C CYS A 2 14.83 0.72 12.45
N GLY A 3 14.93 0.47 11.14
CA GLY A 3 15.92 1.14 10.29
C GLY A 3 15.47 2.55 9.89
N GLN A 4 16.32 3.23 9.11
CA GLN A 4 16.02 4.56 8.56
C GLN A 4 15.04 4.46 7.37
N PRO A 5 14.24 5.49 7.07
CA PRO A 5 13.34 5.49 5.93
C PRO A 5 14.11 5.50 4.60
N LEU A 6 13.51 4.93 3.55
CA LEU A 6 14.01 5.04 2.18
C LEU A 6 13.88 6.50 1.67
N PRO A 7 14.61 6.87 0.60
CA PRO A 7 14.39 8.14 -0.10
C PRO A 7 12.92 8.35 -0.45
N ASP A 8 12.42 9.56 -0.20
CA ASP A 8 11.00 9.93 -0.29
C ASP A 8 10.01 8.94 0.40
N LYS A 9 10.51 8.24 1.43
CA LYS A 9 9.81 7.16 2.15
C LYS A 9 9.36 6.02 1.22
N GLY A 10 10.13 5.75 0.17
CA GLY A 10 9.89 4.68 -0.79
C GLY A 10 8.86 4.99 -1.88
N ARG A 11 8.47 6.26 -2.05
CA ARG A 11 7.55 6.69 -3.11
C ARG A 11 8.25 6.85 -4.45
N CYS A 12 7.46 6.82 -5.52
CA CYS A 12 7.87 7.25 -6.85
C CYS A 12 6.79 8.15 -7.47
N SER A 13 7.11 8.75 -8.63
CA SER A 13 6.18 9.56 -9.43
C SER A 13 4.93 8.78 -9.85
N HIS A 14 5.08 7.49 -10.19
CA HIS A 14 4.00 6.60 -10.63
C HIS A 14 3.02 6.26 -9.50
N TYR A 15 3.53 5.91 -8.31
CA TYR A 15 2.72 5.51 -7.16
C TYR A 15 3.06 6.35 -5.92
N ARG A 16 2.58 7.59 -5.91
CA ARG A 16 2.82 8.58 -4.83
C ARG A 16 2.29 8.16 -3.45
N LYS A 17 1.37 7.20 -3.39
CA LYS A 17 0.82 6.67 -2.14
C LYS A 17 1.54 5.41 -1.66
N SER A 18 2.27 4.73 -2.55
CA SER A 18 3.01 3.52 -2.18
C SER A 18 4.21 3.89 -1.32
N LYS A 19 4.36 3.17 -0.21
CA LYS A 19 5.54 3.23 0.67
C LYS A 19 6.30 1.89 0.62
N ARG A 20 6.23 1.18 -0.51
CA ARG A 20 6.82 -0.14 -0.72
C ARG A 20 7.83 -0.07 -1.87
N TRP A 21 9.01 -0.63 -1.66
CA TRP A 21 9.90 -1.05 -2.76
C TRP A 21 9.81 -2.56 -2.89
N PHE A 22 9.71 -3.10 -4.09
CA PHE A 22 9.52 -4.52 -4.35
C PHE A 22 10.83 -5.15 -4.79
N ARG A 23 11.12 -6.35 -4.27
CA ARG A 23 12.23 -7.17 -4.77
C ARG A 23 11.72 -8.04 -5.91
N PHE A 24 12.08 -7.66 -7.13
CA PHE A 24 11.62 -8.33 -8.33
C PHE A 24 12.40 -9.65 -8.53
N PRO A 25 11.75 -10.83 -8.57
CA PRO A 25 12.46 -12.11 -8.62
C PRO A 25 13.23 -12.35 -9.93
N CYS A 26 12.83 -11.68 -11.02
CA CYS A 26 13.49 -11.77 -12.32
C CYS A 26 14.95 -11.31 -12.29
N CYS A 27 15.29 -10.30 -11.48
CA CYS A 27 16.63 -9.72 -11.41
C CYS A 27 17.15 -9.48 -9.99
N GLN A 28 16.36 -9.81 -8.97
CA GLN A 28 16.62 -9.58 -7.54
C GLN A 28 16.86 -8.11 -7.14
N LYS A 29 16.58 -7.15 -8.04
CA LYS A 29 16.71 -5.72 -7.79
C LYS A 29 15.46 -5.16 -7.08
N LEU A 30 15.65 -4.00 -6.45
CA LEU A 30 14.59 -3.29 -5.72
C LEU A 30 14.11 -2.08 -6.53
N TYR A 31 12.80 -1.99 -6.75
CA TYR A 31 12.18 -0.81 -7.35
C TYR A 31 10.91 -0.39 -6.61
N PRO A 32 10.56 0.90 -6.57
CA PRO A 32 9.32 1.38 -5.95
C PRO A 32 8.04 0.84 -6.61
N CYS A 33 8.13 0.42 -7.88
CA CYS A 33 7.04 -0.20 -8.61
C CYS A 33 7.51 -0.90 -9.90
N ASN A 34 6.58 -1.61 -10.55
CA ASN A 34 6.79 -2.27 -11.83
C ASN A 34 7.15 -1.28 -12.96
N THR A 35 6.50 -0.11 -13.06
CA THR A 35 6.86 0.89 -14.08
C THR A 35 8.30 1.38 -13.90
N CYS A 36 8.76 1.58 -12.66
CA CYS A 36 10.16 1.95 -12.42
C CYS A 36 11.14 0.81 -12.76
N HIS A 37 10.73 -0.45 -12.62
CA HIS A 37 11.51 -1.59 -13.06
C HIS A 37 11.63 -1.61 -14.58
N ASP A 38 10.50 -1.54 -15.30
CA ASP A 38 10.45 -1.68 -16.76
C ASP A 38 11.12 -0.51 -17.50
N LEU A 39 11.23 0.66 -16.87
CA LEU A 39 11.98 1.80 -17.42
C LEU A 39 13.51 1.63 -17.31
N ASP A 40 13.98 0.78 -16.39
CA ASP A 40 15.41 0.60 -16.08
C ASP A 40 15.95 -0.76 -16.55
N GLN A 41 15.08 -1.72 -16.86
CA GLN A 41 15.43 -3.10 -17.19
C GLN A 41 14.89 -3.51 -18.56
N ASP A 42 15.70 -4.22 -19.34
CA ASP A 42 15.36 -4.70 -20.70
C ASP A 42 14.53 -6.01 -20.71
N HIS A 43 13.84 -6.32 -19.60
CA HIS A 43 13.02 -7.51 -19.47
C HIS A 43 11.74 -7.19 -18.71
N PRO A 44 10.64 -7.95 -18.93
CA PRO A 44 9.42 -7.75 -18.18
C PRO A 44 9.62 -8.07 -16.69
N TYR A 45 8.84 -7.40 -15.84
CA TYR A 45 8.83 -7.71 -14.42
C TYR A 45 8.11 -9.04 -14.12
N THR A 46 8.59 -9.73 -13.09
CA THR A 46 7.86 -10.82 -12.43
C THR A 46 7.30 -10.31 -11.11
N TYR A 47 6.07 -10.69 -10.75
CA TYR A 47 5.46 -10.28 -9.49
C TYR A 47 6.35 -10.63 -8.29
N ALA A 48 6.64 -9.62 -7.47
CA ALA A 48 7.41 -9.78 -6.26
C ALA A 48 6.60 -10.51 -5.18
N GLN A 49 7.29 -11.30 -4.37
CA GLN A 49 6.74 -11.92 -3.15
C GLN A 49 7.17 -11.18 -1.88
N ARG A 50 8.14 -10.27 -2.01
CA ARG A 50 8.75 -9.51 -0.91
C ARG A 50 8.81 -8.04 -1.24
N HIS A 51 8.73 -7.21 -0.20
CA HIS A 51 8.91 -5.77 -0.30
C HIS A 51 9.74 -5.23 0.88
N VAL A 52 10.34 -4.07 0.66
CA VAL A 52 11.02 -3.26 1.65
C VAL A 52 10.09 -2.12 2.07
N CYS A 53 9.93 -1.96 3.37
CA CYS A 53 9.16 -0.86 3.94
C CYS A 53 9.88 0.47 3.75
N GLY A 54 9.24 1.43 3.07
CA GLY A 54 9.79 2.76 2.87
C GLY A 54 9.94 3.60 4.14
N MET A 55 9.32 3.20 5.26
CA MET A 55 9.38 3.93 6.53
C MET A 55 10.54 3.49 7.44
N CYS A 56 10.99 2.24 7.33
CA CYS A 56 12.02 1.69 8.21
C CYS A 56 13.04 0.79 7.52
N SER A 57 13.00 0.72 6.18
CA SER A 57 13.87 -0.09 5.31
C SER A 57 13.92 -1.58 5.64
N ARG A 58 12.91 -2.12 6.33
CA ARG A 58 12.79 -3.55 6.62
C ARG A 58 12.26 -4.31 5.41
N GLU A 59 12.97 -5.34 4.98
CA GLU A 59 12.48 -6.30 3.98
C GLU A 59 11.59 -7.37 4.62
N GLN A 60 10.46 -7.69 4.00
CA GLN A 60 9.47 -8.65 4.48
C GLN A 60 8.64 -9.22 3.32
N ALA A 61 7.84 -10.25 3.59
CA ALA A 61 6.80 -10.72 2.66
C ALA A 61 5.77 -9.61 2.38
N ILE A 62 5.08 -9.67 1.23
CA ILE A 62 3.97 -8.74 0.94
C ILE A 62 2.84 -8.94 1.95
N MET A 63 2.63 -7.93 2.78
CA MET A 63 1.66 -7.89 3.87
C MET A 63 1.09 -6.47 4.00
N PRO A 64 -0.13 -6.30 4.53
CA PRO A 64 -0.76 -4.99 4.71
C PRO A 64 -0.04 -4.12 5.75
N LEU A 65 0.68 -4.74 6.69
CA LEU A 65 1.40 -4.06 7.78
C LEU A 65 2.91 -4.36 7.74
N CYS A 66 3.70 -3.38 8.17
CA CYS A 66 5.12 -3.59 8.42
C CYS A 66 5.37 -4.30 9.74
N THR A 67 6.00 -5.48 9.70
CA THR A 67 6.44 -6.25 10.87
C THR A 67 7.46 -5.52 11.75
N GLY A 68 8.15 -4.51 11.22
CA GLY A 68 9.18 -3.76 11.94
C GLY A 68 8.68 -2.46 12.59
N CYS A 69 7.80 -1.71 11.93
CA CYS A 69 7.34 -0.40 12.41
C CYS A 69 5.81 -0.23 12.44
N ASN A 70 5.05 -1.31 12.18
CA ASN A 70 3.59 -1.33 12.14
C ASN A 70 2.93 -0.32 11.16
N HIS A 71 3.70 0.18 10.20
CA HIS A 71 3.15 1.02 9.14
C HIS A 71 2.15 0.25 8.28
N ALA A 72 0.95 0.81 8.10
CA ALA A 72 -0.06 0.30 7.17
C ALA A 72 0.21 0.81 5.75
N PHE A 73 0.40 -0.13 4.83
CA PHE A 73 0.68 0.19 3.43
C PHE A 73 -0.59 0.36 2.58
N GLU A 74 -1.68 -0.27 3.01
CA GLU A 74 -2.99 -0.14 2.40
C GLU A 74 -3.89 0.69 3.31
N PRO A 75 -4.71 1.59 2.74
CA PRO A 75 -5.70 2.31 3.52
C PRO A 75 -6.70 1.33 4.10
N ASP A 76 -7.13 1.59 5.33
CA ASP A 76 -8.24 0.88 5.94
C ASP A 76 -9.49 1.09 5.07
N GLN A 77 -9.93 0.03 4.39
CA GLN A 77 -11.10 0.05 3.51
C GLN A 77 -12.39 0.44 4.25
N HIS A 78 -12.39 0.41 5.59
CA HIS A 78 -13.55 0.73 6.42
C HIS A 78 -13.59 2.18 6.92
N LYS A 79 -12.51 2.98 6.78
CA LYS A 79 -12.51 4.38 7.20
C LYS A 79 -13.20 5.28 6.17
N GLY A 80 -14.51 5.44 6.32
CA GLY A 80 -15.34 6.41 5.57
C GLY A 80 -16.32 5.80 4.56
N ALA A 81 -16.35 4.47 4.43
CA ALA A 81 -17.31 3.79 3.58
C ALA A 81 -18.68 3.66 4.28
N PHE A 82 -19.43 4.76 4.33
CA PHE A 82 -20.87 4.68 4.55
C PHE A 82 -21.60 4.04 3.38
N TRP A 83 -20.90 3.67 2.31
CA TRP A 83 -21.45 3.11 1.08
C TRP A 83 -21.14 1.62 1.02
N GLU A 84 -22.11 0.82 0.57
CA GLU A 84 -21.97 -0.62 0.38
C GLU A 84 -21.03 -0.94 -0.79
N GLY A 85 -19.72 -0.82 -0.58
CA GLY A 85 -18.70 -1.29 -1.53
C GLY A 85 -18.81 -0.69 -2.94
N GLY A 86 -19.38 0.51 -3.09
CA GLY A 86 -19.52 1.18 -4.39
C GLY A 86 -20.85 0.99 -5.11
N GLN A 87 -21.82 0.27 -4.54
CA GLN A 87 -23.15 0.04 -5.16
C GLN A 87 -24.15 1.21 -5.00
N GLY A 88 -23.71 2.36 -4.49
CA GLY A 88 -24.55 3.57 -4.41
C GLY A 88 -25.63 3.57 -3.33
N MET A 89 -25.76 2.51 -2.52
CA MET A 89 -26.59 2.51 -1.31
C MET A 89 -25.73 2.75 -0.06
N ARG A 90 -26.25 3.53 0.90
CA ARG A 90 -25.56 3.76 2.17
C ARG A 90 -25.83 2.62 3.15
N ASP A 91 -24.77 2.04 3.70
CA ASP A 91 -24.82 1.02 4.74
C ASP A 91 -25.25 1.67 6.08
N LYS A 92 -26.52 1.49 6.45
CA LYS A 92 -27.09 2.03 7.70
C LYS A 92 -26.37 1.53 8.96
N THR A 93 -25.71 0.36 8.91
CA THR A 93 -24.97 -0.19 10.06
C THR A 93 -23.72 0.63 10.34
N LYS A 94 -23.02 1.06 9.28
CA LYS A 94 -21.80 1.87 9.33
C LYS A 94 -22.05 3.37 9.48
N MET A 95 -23.28 3.83 9.25
CA MET A 95 -23.66 5.22 9.46
C MET A 95 -23.54 5.65 10.92
N SER A 96 -23.06 6.89 11.12
CA SER A 96 -23.04 7.52 12.44
C SER A 96 -24.45 7.54 13.04
N ARG A 97 -24.56 7.28 14.35
CA ARG A 97 -25.85 7.40 15.07
C ARG A 97 -26.40 8.83 15.06
N LYS A 98 -25.55 9.83 14.79
CA LYS A 98 -25.93 11.24 14.68
C LYS A 98 -26.39 11.62 13.27
N ASP A 99 -26.27 10.73 12.28
CA ASP A 99 -26.69 11.01 10.91
C ASP A 99 -28.20 10.87 10.80
N THR A 100 -28.88 11.96 10.42
CA THR A 100 -30.35 12.03 10.31
C THR A 100 -30.92 11.06 9.28
N ARG A 101 -30.12 10.63 8.30
CA ARG A 101 -30.55 9.68 7.26
C ARG A 101 -30.46 8.22 7.71
N LYS A 102 -29.88 7.92 8.88
CA LYS A 102 -29.77 6.55 9.40
C LYS A 102 -31.13 5.98 9.83
N HIS A 103 -31.96 6.83 10.44
CA HIS A 103 -33.25 6.46 11.02
C HIS A 103 -34.45 6.86 10.16
N LYS A 104 -34.18 7.33 8.94
CA LYS A 104 -35.17 7.60 7.90
C LYS A 104 -35.25 6.39 6.96
#